data_AF-A0A351R7X7-F1
#
_entry.id   AF-A0A351R7X7-F1
#
_cell.length_a   1.000
_cell.length_b   1.000
_cell.length_c   1.000
_cell.angle_alpha   90.00
_cell.angle_beta   90.00
_cell.angle_gamma   90.00
#
_symmetry.space_group_name_H-M   'P 1'
#
loop_
_entity.id
_entity.type
_entity.pdbx_description
1 polymer ?
#
loop_
_entity_poly.entity_id
_entity_poly.type
_entity_poly.pdbx_seq_one_letter_code
_entity_poly.pdbx_strand_id
1 'polypeptide(L)'
;MDKRSQILLKTLVEHYISDGQPIGSRTLLQHSGLDVSPATIRNVMSDLEQLGFIASPHTSAGRIPTQKGYRLFVDSLLTVKPLDSIVLQQLKSGLSSPNPSELIANAADMLSQLTQFAGVVMTPKRKRIAFKHLEFLTLSDKRILVIIVTSDGNVQNRIILTEKPFSASELTQAGNYFNAHFSGHTFEEVKQKLHAELKQMQNDMNQLMTAALEASSKKTDDDGVVIAGERNLLQVDDLSTNVTSLRKLFEIFERRTSLMQLLDNSQRAEGIQIFIGGESGYLPLDECSMITAPYEADGQVVGTLGVIGPTRMAYERVIPIVDVTAKLLSNALSSQ
;
A
#
# COMPACT_ATOMS: atom_id res chain seq x y z
N MET A 1 29.11 -13.41 -10.18
CA MET A 1 29.54 -12.19 -10.92
C MET A 1 30.75 -11.61 -10.20
N ASP A 2 31.75 -11.12 -10.93
CA ASP A 2 32.91 -10.45 -10.33
C ASP A 2 32.57 -9.01 -9.90
N LYS A 3 33.38 -8.44 -9.00
CA LYS A 3 33.18 -7.08 -8.45
C LYS A 3 33.17 -6.01 -9.54
N ARG A 4 33.95 -6.21 -10.60
CA ARG A 4 34.01 -5.32 -11.75
C ARG A 4 32.70 -5.30 -12.53
N SER A 5 32.12 -6.46 -12.84
CA SER A 5 30.82 -6.53 -13.52
C SER A 5 29.72 -5.90 -12.67
N GLN A 6 29.79 -6.04 -11.34
CA GLN A 6 28.87 -5.38 -10.42
C GLN A 6 28.98 -3.85 -10.49
N ILE A 7 30.19 -3.30 -10.48
CA ILE A 7 30.41 -1.85 -10.61
C ILE A 7 29.90 -1.33 -11.96
N LEU A 8 30.18 -2.05 -13.05
CA LEU A 8 29.71 -1.66 -14.38
C LEU A 8 28.19 -1.73 -14.52
N LEU A 9 27.56 -2.79 -13.99
CA LEU A 9 26.10 -2.91 -13.97
C LEU A 9 25.47 -1.81 -13.11
N LYS A 10 26.02 -1.53 -11.93
CA LYS A 10 25.58 -0.42 -11.06
C LYS A 10 25.62 0.91 -11.80
N THR A 11 26.78 1.25 -12.38
CA THR A 11 26.99 2.50 -13.13
C THR A 11 26.01 2.60 -14.30
N LEU A 12 25.80 1.50 -15.03
CA LEU A 12 24.86 1.46 -16.16
C LEU A 12 23.43 1.74 -15.70
N VAL A 13 22.97 1.08 -14.64
CA VAL A 13 21.60 1.25 -14.12
C VAL A 13 21.40 2.65 -13.58
N GLU A 14 22.35 3.20 -12.82
CA GLU A 14 22.28 4.58 -12.28
C GLU A 14 22.19 5.63 -13.39
N HIS A 15 23.04 5.54 -14.40
CA HIS A 15 22.99 6.45 -15.55
C HIS A 15 21.73 6.28 -16.37
N TYR A 16 21.29 5.04 -16.59
CA TYR A 16 20.04 4.80 -17.30
C TYR A 16 18.85 5.38 -16.53
N ILE A 17 18.80 5.23 -15.20
CA ILE A 17 17.77 5.85 -14.35
C ILE A 17 17.72 7.37 -14.55
N SER A 18 18.88 8.03 -14.52
CA SER A 18 18.98 9.48 -14.72
C SER A 18 18.52 9.92 -16.11
N ASP A 19 19.10 9.34 -17.16
CA ASP A 19 19.08 9.95 -18.49
C ASP A 19 18.11 9.27 -19.47
N GLY A 20 17.74 8.01 -19.19
CA GLY A 20 16.85 7.21 -20.05
C GLY A 20 17.46 6.80 -21.38
N GLN A 21 18.70 7.22 -21.66
CA GLN A 21 19.40 6.92 -22.89
C GLN A 21 20.21 5.62 -22.78
N PRO A 22 20.26 4.79 -23.83
CA PRO A 22 21.09 3.60 -23.83
C PRO A 22 22.57 3.94 -23.57
N ILE A 23 23.23 3.15 -22.72
CA ILE A 23 24.56 3.46 -22.21
C ILE A 23 25.64 2.73 -22.99
N GLY A 24 26.59 3.50 -23.54
CA GLY A 24 27.74 2.99 -24.26
C GLY A 24 28.96 2.73 -23.38
N SER A 25 29.88 1.90 -23.87
CA SER A 25 31.16 1.59 -23.20
C SER A 25 32.00 2.82 -22.82
N ARG A 26 31.92 3.91 -23.61
CA ARG A 26 32.63 5.17 -23.33
C ARG A 26 32.08 5.87 -22.09
N THR A 27 30.76 5.93 -21.94
CA THR A 27 30.10 6.52 -20.77
C THR A 27 30.45 5.73 -19.51
N LEU A 28 30.42 4.40 -19.58
CA LEU A 28 30.82 3.55 -18.45
C LEU A 28 32.28 3.73 -18.06
N LEU A 29 33.19 3.88 -19.02
CA LEU A 29 34.60 4.13 -18.72
C LEU A 29 34.79 5.41 -17.92
N GLN A 30 34.06 6.47 -18.26
CA GLN A 30 34.18 7.78 -17.61
C GLN A 30 33.61 7.80 -16.18
N HIS A 31 32.54 7.03 -15.91
CA HIS A 31 31.78 7.14 -14.67
C HIS A 31 31.97 5.96 -13.71
N SER A 32 32.51 4.82 -14.16
CA SER A 32 32.69 3.64 -13.30
C SER A 32 33.87 3.73 -12.34
N GLY A 33 34.79 4.68 -12.55
CA GLY A 33 36.02 4.80 -11.75
C GLY A 33 36.98 3.61 -11.88
N LEU A 34 36.78 2.75 -12.89
CA LEU A 34 37.61 1.57 -13.13
C LEU A 34 38.79 1.91 -14.05
N ASP A 35 40.00 1.54 -13.65
CA ASP A 35 41.20 1.65 -14.49
C ASP A 35 41.31 0.42 -15.42
N VAL A 36 40.51 0.40 -16.49
CA VAL A 36 40.44 -0.71 -17.44
C VAL A 36 40.37 -0.24 -18.89
N SER A 37 40.82 -1.09 -19.82
CA SER A 37 40.77 -0.78 -21.24
C SER A 37 39.33 -0.76 -21.79
N PRO A 38 39.03 -0.01 -22.86
CA PRO A 38 37.74 -0.05 -23.53
C PRO A 38 37.35 -1.46 -24.02
N ALA A 39 38.33 -2.29 -24.41
CA ALA A 39 38.09 -3.67 -24.82
C ALA A 39 37.59 -4.52 -23.65
N THR A 40 38.15 -4.31 -22.45
CA THR A 40 37.72 -4.99 -21.22
C THR A 40 36.28 -4.66 -20.86
N ILE A 41 35.87 -3.39 -20.97
CA ILE A 41 34.47 -2.99 -20.72
C ILE A 41 33.52 -3.65 -21.72
N ARG A 42 33.88 -3.68 -23.01
CA ARG A 42 33.05 -4.36 -24.03
C ARG A 42 32.87 -5.85 -23.74
N ASN A 43 33.93 -6.54 -23.31
CA ASN A 43 33.84 -7.95 -22.93
C ASN A 43 32.88 -8.14 -21.75
N VAL A 44 33.03 -7.34 -20.69
CA VAL A 44 32.14 -7.43 -19.52
C VAL A 44 30.68 -7.08 -19.89
N MET A 45 30.46 -6.09 -20.76
CA MET A 45 29.11 -5.79 -21.26
C MET A 45 28.53 -6.96 -22.07
N SER A 46 29.34 -7.64 -22.87
CA SER A 46 28.92 -8.84 -23.60
C SER A 46 28.53 -9.97 -22.63
N ASP A 47 29.31 -10.17 -21.57
CA ASP A 47 29.02 -11.17 -20.54
C ASP A 47 27.70 -10.84 -19.80
N LEU A 48 27.51 -9.56 -19.42
CA LEU A 48 26.28 -9.08 -18.79
C LEU A 48 25.04 -9.25 -19.69
N GLU A 49 25.21 -9.05 -21.00
CA GLU A 49 24.15 -9.24 -22.00
C GLU A 49 23.82 -10.74 -22.18
N GLN A 50 24.82 -11.60 -22.28
CA GLN A 50 24.61 -13.06 -22.32
C GLN A 50 23.94 -13.59 -21.05
N LEU A 51 24.26 -13.02 -19.89
CA LEU A 51 23.61 -13.34 -18.62
C LEU A 51 22.20 -12.75 -18.50
N GLY A 52 21.79 -11.90 -19.46
CA GLY A 52 20.46 -11.30 -19.54
C GLY A 52 20.23 -10.14 -18.58
N PHE A 53 21.27 -9.52 -18.02
CA PHE A 53 21.14 -8.36 -17.14
C PHE A 53 20.98 -7.04 -17.90
N ILE A 54 21.51 -6.99 -19.12
CA ILE A 54 21.40 -5.83 -20.02
C ILE A 54 21.02 -6.31 -21.42
N ALA A 55 20.47 -5.43 -22.24
CA ALA A 55 20.09 -5.72 -23.61
C ALA A 55 20.41 -4.54 -24.54
N SER A 56 20.61 -4.82 -25.83
CA SER A 56 20.74 -3.79 -26.86
C SER A 56 19.35 -3.44 -27.43
N PRO A 57 18.86 -2.18 -27.30
CA PRO A 57 17.59 -1.79 -27.92
C PRO A 57 17.68 -1.78 -29.46
N HIS A 58 18.86 -1.41 -29.97
CA HIS A 58 19.27 -1.56 -31.37
C HIS A 58 20.74 -1.96 -31.43
N THR A 59 21.22 -2.53 -32.54
CA THR A 59 22.58 -3.07 -32.71
C THR A 59 23.70 -2.05 -32.47
N SER A 60 23.44 -0.74 -32.60
CA SER A 60 24.44 0.34 -32.43
C SER A 60 24.18 1.28 -31.24
N ALA A 61 23.05 1.16 -30.55
CA ALA A 61 22.55 2.22 -29.66
C ALA A 61 23.20 2.24 -28.26
N GLY A 62 23.89 1.18 -27.82
CA GLY A 62 24.36 1.03 -26.44
C GLY A 62 23.63 -0.11 -25.73
N ARG A 63 23.57 -0.08 -24.40
CA ARG A 63 22.88 -1.10 -23.59
C ARG A 63 21.90 -0.47 -22.60
N ILE A 64 20.79 -1.15 -22.37
CA ILE A 64 19.78 -0.81 -21.38
C ILE A 64 19.66 -1.95 -20.35
N PRO A 65 19.33 -1.66 -19.09
CA PRO A 65 19.08 -2.69 -18.10
C PRO A 65 17.79 -3.46 -18.39
N THR A 66 17.82 -4.78 -18.20
CA THR A 66 16.62 -5.60 -18.21
C THR A 66 15.96 -5.61 -16.83
N GLN A 67 14.75 -6.17 -16.71
CA GLN A 67 14.12 -6.40 -15.39
C GLN A 67 15.05 -7.18 -14.46
N LYS A 68 15.75 -8.21 -14.98
CA LYS A 68 16.75 -8.98 -14.24
C LYS A 68 17.95 -8.10 -13.80
N GLY A 69 18.37 -7.15 -14.64
CA GLY A 69 19.40 -6.17 -14.31
C GLY A 69 18.99 -5.26 -13.15
N TYR A 70 17.77 -4.71 -13.21
CA TYR A 70 17.20 -3.90 -12.13
C TYR A 70 17.06 -4.69 -10.83
N ARG A 71 16.59 -5.94 -10.91
CA ARG A 71 16.48 -6.84 -9.75
C ARG A 71 17.83 -7.02 -9.05
N LEU A 72 18.88 -7.38 -9.78
CA LEU A 72 20.23 -7.52 -9.19
C LEU A 72 20.76 -6.19 -8.63
N PHE A 73 20.45 -5.07 -9.29
CA PHE A 73 20.83 -3.75 -8.81
C PHE A 73 20.18 -3.43 -7.46
N VAL A 74 18.86 -3.58 -7.35
CA VAL A 74 18.09 -3.31 -6.13
C VAL A 74 18.52 -4.24 -4.99
N ASP A 75 18.68 -5.53 -5.26
CA ASP A 75 18.94 -6.53 -4.23
C ASP A 75 20.36 -6.46 -3.64
N SER A 76 21.35 -5.96 -4.40
CA SER A 76 22.77 -6.14 -4.03
C SER A 76 23.70 -4.97 -4.31
N LEU A 77 23.32 -4.02 -5.16
CA LEU A 77 24.22 -2.94 -5.62
C LEU A 77 23.77 -1.55 -5.17
N LEU A 78 22.48 -1.40 -4.91
CA LEU A 78 21.86 -0.16 -4.49
C LEU A 78 22.42 0.30 -3.14
N THR A 79 22.72 1.58 -3.05
CA THR A 79 23.09 2.22 -1.79
C THR A 79 22.04 3.28 -1.50
N VAL A 80 21.24 3.03 -0.47
CA VAL A 80 20.15 3.93 -0.10
C VAL A 80 20.73 5.22 0.49
N LYS A 81 20.21 6.37 0.05
CA LYS A 81 20.62 7.68 0.58
C LYS A 81 19.79 8.03 1.80
N PRO A 82 20.38 8.62 2.86
CA PRO A 82 19.59 9.16 3.95
C PRO A 82 18.66 10.25 3.44
N LEU A 83 17.46 10.35 4.02
CA LEU A 83 16.52 11.40 3.67
C LEU A 83 17.02 12.75 4.16
N ASP A 84 16.81 13.77 3.33
CA ASP A 84 17.05 15.16 3.72
C ASP A 84 16.17 15.53 4.92
N SER A 85 16.71 16.36 5.82
CA SER A 85 16.02 16.79 7.03
C SER A 85 14.67 17.48 6.75
N ILE A 86 14.59 18.20 5.64
CA ILE A 86 13.36 18.87 5.17
C ILE A 86 12.29 17.84 4.82
N VAL A 87 12.65 16.80 4.06
CA VAL A 87 11.73 15.71 3.68
C VAL A 87 11.26 14.96 4.92
N LEU A 88 12.16 14.67 5.86
CA LEU A 88 11.79 14.08 7.15
C LEU A 88 10.83 14.93 7.97
N GLN A 89 10.99 16.26 7.96
CA GLN A 89 10.10 17.16 8.68
C GLN A 89 8.71 17.22 8.03
N GLN A 90 8.65 17.27 6.69
CA GLN A 90 7.39 17.19 5.94
C GLN A 90 6.66 15.89 6.28
N LEU A 91 7.38 14.75 6.24
CA LEU A 91 6.86 13.43 6.59
C LEU A 91 6.23 13.39 8.00
N LYS A 92 6.93 13.95 9.01
CA LYS A 92 6.43 14.02 10.38
C LYS A 92 5.20 14.91 10.52
N SER A 93 5.20 16.07 9.86
CA SER A 93 4.12 17.06 10.03
C SER A 93 2.78 16.60 9.43
N GLY A 94 2.79 15.91 8.30
CA GLY A 94 1.54 15.54 7.60
C GLY A 94 0.78 14.36 8.20
N LEU A 95 1.36 13.64 9.16
CA LEU A 95 0.74 12.49 9.84
C LEU A 95 0.31 12.82 11.27
N SER A 96 -0.36 13.97 11.47
CA SER A 96 -0.76 14.47 12.79
C SER A 96 -2.28 14.50 13.03
N SER A 97 -3.09 13.79 12.23
CA SER A 97 -4.56 13.78 12.39
C SER A 97 -5.00 12.77 13.47
N PRO A 98 -6.03 13.09 14.29
CA PRO A 98 -6.65 12.13 15.20
C PRO A 98 -7.55 11.11 14.48
N ASN A 99 -7.82 11.24 13.18
CA ASN A 99 -8.67 10.33 12.43
C ASN A 99 -7.84 9.32 11.61
N PRO A 100 -7.93 8.00 11.88
CA PRO A 100 -7.18 6.97 11.15
C PRO A 100 -7.37 7.02 9.63
N SER A 101 -8.59 7.29 9.16
CA SER A 101 -8.88 7.36 7.72
C SER A 101 -8.20 8.56 7.05
N GLU A 102 -8.08 9.68 7.77
CA GLU A 102 -7.34 10.85 7.29
C GLU A 102 -5.83 10.61 7.31
N LEU A 103 -5.30 9.91 8.32
CA LEU A 103 -3.88 9.52 8.34
C LEU A 103 -3.51 8.65 7.15
N ILE A 104 -4.37 7.70 6.79
CA ILE A 104 -4.21 6.83 5.62
C ILE A 104 -4.23 7.66 4.32
N ALA A 105 -5.18 8.57 4.17
CA ALA A 105 -5.26 9.43 3.00
C ALA A 105 -4.03 10.36 2.89
N ASN A 106 -3.63 10.99 3.99
CA ASN A 106 -2.46 11.85 4.06
C ASN A 106 -1.17 11.07 3.72
N ALA A 107 -1.05 9.82 4.15
CA ALA A 107 0.08 8.97 3.79
C ALA A 107 0.14 8.71 2.28
N ALA A 108 -0.99 8.39 1.64
CA ALA A 108 -1.05 8.21 0.19
C ALA A 108 -0.63 9.49 -0.57
N ASP A 109 -1.20 10.64 -0.17
CA ASP A 109 -0.88 11.94 -0.77
C ASP A 109 0.59 12.31 -0.59
N MET A 110 1.14 12.08 0.60
CA MET A 110 2.52 12.38 0.93
C MET A 110 3.51 11.54 0.15
N LEU A 111 3.26 10.23 0.03
CA LEU A 111 4.04 9.36 -0.85
C LEU A 111 4.02 9.93 -2.27
N SER A 112 2.83 10.27 -2.77
CA SER A 112 2.68 10.80 -4.11
C SER A 112 3.44 12.11 -4.35
N GLN A 113 3.35 13.06 -3.42
CA GLN A 113 4.01 14.36 -3.51
C GLN A 113 5.53 14.25 -3.42
N LEU A 114 6.05 13.40 -2.53
CA LEU A 114 7.49 13.28 -2.32
C LEU A 114 8.18 12.46 -3.41
N THR A 115 7.47 11.47 -3.99
CA THR A 115 8.04 10.62 -5.04
C THR A 115 7.68 11.08 -6.44
N GLN A 116 6.68 11.95 -6.60
CA GLN A 116 6.07 12.33 -7.88
C GLN A 116 5.51 11.13 -8.64
N PHE A 117 4.97 10.14 -7.90
CA PHE A 117 4.39 8.92 -8.44
C PHE A 117 3.02 8.65 -7.82
N ALA A 118 2.36 7.54 -8.17
CA ALA A 118 1.11 7.18 -7.53
C ALA A 118 1.40 6.59 -6.14
N GLY A 119 0.88 7.23 -5.09
CA GLY A 119 0.92 6.71 -3.73
C GLY A 119 -0.30 5.82 -3.47
N VAL A 120 -0.08 4.65 -2.88
CA VAL A 120 -1.14 3.67 -2.58
C VAL A 120 -1.04 3.26 -1.12
N VAL A 121 -2.17 3.26 -0.43
CA VAL A 121 -2.29 2.71 0.92
C VAL A 121 -3.47 1.74 0.93
N MET A 122 -3.22 0.52 1.38
CA MET A 122 -4.24 -0.49 1.55
C MET A 122 -4.35 -0.89 3.02
N THR A 123 -5.54 -0.71 3.56
CA THR A 123 -5.98 -1.32 4.80
C THR A 123 -6.91 -2.48 4.43
N PRO A 124 -6.45 -3.73 4.43
CA PRO A 124 -7.34 -4.86 4.23
C PRO A 124 -8.45 -4.73 5.27
N LYS A 125 -9.69 -4.92 4.84
CA LYS A 125 -10.77 -5.10 5.82
C LYS A 125 -10.33 -6.26 6.69
N ARG A 126 -10.20 -6.01 8.01
CA ARG A 126 -9.95 -7.06 9.01
C ARG A 126 -10.75 -8.26 8.55
N LYS A 127 -10.11 -9.45 8.44
CA LYS A 127 -10.78 -10.71 8.07
C LYS A 127 -12.18 -10.61 8.63
N ARG A 128 -13.19 -10.74 7.76
CA ARG A 128 -14.61 -10.62 8.14
C ARG A 128 -14.89 -11.70 9.17
N ILE A 129 -14.52 -11.41 10.41
CA ILE A 129 -14.66 -12.29 11.55
C ILE A 129 -16.13 -12.15 11.87
N ALA A 130 -16.87 -13.08 11.29
CA ALA A 130 -18.29 -13.16 11.49
C ALA A 130 -18.53 -13.41 12.97
N PHE A 131 -19.49 -12.68 13.49
CA PHE A 131 -20.06 -12.95 14.77
C PHE A 131 -20.75 -14.31 14.73
N LYS A 132 -20.45 -15.20 15.69
CA LYS A 132 -21.04 -16.53 15.78
C LYS A 132 -22.09 -16.61 16.89
N HIS A 133 -21.76 -16.06 18.07
CA HIS A 133 -22.62 -16.13 19.24
C HIS A 133 -22.38 -14.98 20.23
N LEU A 134 -23.46 -14.43 20.80
CA LEU A 134 -23.46 -13.35 21.78
C LEU A 134 -24.28 -13.79 22.98
N GLU A 135 -23.71 -13.58 24.16
CA GLU A 135 -24.39 -13.82 25.42
C GLU A 135 -24.24 -12.62 26.35
N PHE A 136 -25.30 -12.32 27.08
CA PHE A 136 -25.33 -11.27 28.09
C PHE A 136 -25.51 -11.91 29.47
N LEU A 137 -24.62 -11.58 30.41
CA LEU A 137 -24.69 -12.04 31.79
C LEU A 137 -24.70 -10.85 32.74
N THR A 138 -25.62 -10.84 33.70
CA THR A 138 -25.65 -9.81 34.74
C THR A 138 -24.47 -10.00 35.69
N LEU A 139 -23.66 -8.96 35.89
CA LEU A 139 -22.61 -8.94 36.94
C LEU A 139 -23.08 -8.19 38.19
N SER A 140 -23.75 -7.06 38.00
CA SER A 140 -24.36 -6.25 39.06
C SER A 140 -25.41 -5.33 38.43
N ASP A 141 -26.12 -4.54 39.24
CA ASP A 141 -27.28 -3.73 38.83
C ASP A 141 -27.10 -2.96 37.51
N LYS A 142 -25.93 -2.36 37.27
CA LYS A 142 -25.62 -1.59 36.04
C LYS A 142 -24.44 -2.14 35.25
N ARG A 143 -23.97 -3.35 35.54
CA ARG A 143 -22.84 -3.96 34.83
C ARG A 143 -23.24 -5.30 34.23
N ILE A 144 -23.05 -5.41 32.92
CA ILE A 144 -23.35 -6.61 32.15
C ILE A 144 -22.06 -7.10 31.51
N LEU A 145 -21.78 -8.39 31.63
CA LEU A 145 -20.75 -9.07 30.85
C LEU A 145 -21.35 -9.48 29.52
N VAL A 146 -20.75 -9.04 28.43
CA VAL A 146 -21.03 -9.47 27.07
C VAL A 146 -19.95 -10.45 26.67
N ILE A 147 -20.36 -11.67 26.33
CA ILE A 147 -19.48 -12.70 25.79
C ILE A 147 -19.74 -12.77 24.29
N ILE A 148 -18.69 -12.59 23.49
CA ILE A 148 -18.78 -12.58 22.03
C ILE A 148 -17.88 -13.70 21.51
N VAL A 149 -18.48 -14.67 20.84
CA VAL A 149 -17.76 -15.74 20.13
C VAL A 149 -17.76 -15.42 18.65
N THR A 150 -16.56 -15.48 18.07
CA THR A 150 -16.35 -15.20 16.66
C THR A 150 -16.14 -16.47 15.84
N SER A 151 -16.28 -16.37 14.51
CA SER A 151 -16.19 -17.51 13.59
C SER A 151 -14.80 -18.15 13.52
N ASP A 152 -13.75 -17.42 13.92
CA ASP A 152 -12.37 -17.88 14.06
C ASP A 152 -12.09 -18.54 15.43
N GLY A 153 -13.11 -18.69 16.28
CA GLY A 153 -13.00 -19.38 17.56
C GLY A 153 -12.50 -18.51 18.72
N ASN A 154 -12.24 -17.22 18.48
CA ASN A 154 -11.91 -16.29 19.55
C ASN A 154 -13.13 -15.98 20.42
N VAL A 155 -12.90 -15.79 21.72
CA VAL A 155 -13.92 -15.40 22.69
C VAL A 155 -13.51 -14.08 23.32
N GLN A 156 -14.36 -13.07 23.23
CA GLN A 156 -14.15 -11.75 23.81
C GLN A 156 -15.12 -11.50 24.96
N ASN A 157 -14.59 -11.05 26.09
CA ASN A 157 -15.35 -10.72 27.30
C ASN A 157 -15.33 -9.20 27.49
N ARG A 158 -16.50 -8.56 27.40
CA ARG A 158 -16.64 -7.10 27.51
C ARG A 158 -17.61 -6.75 28.63
N ILE A 159 -17.19 -5.94 29.59
CA ILE A 159 -18.11 -5.39 30.59
C ILE A 159 -18.69 -4.08 30.05
N ILE A 160 -20.02 -3.99 29.97
CA ILE A 160 -20.73 -2.77 29.62
C ILE A 160 -21.44 -2.20 30.85
N LEU A 161 -21.47 -0.87 30.92
CA LEU A 161 -22.19 -0.11 31.93
C LEU A 161 -23.52 0.37 31.34
N THR A 162 -24.62 0.15 32.04
CA THR A 162 -25.97 0.54 31.58
C THR A 162 -26.55 1.66 32.43
N GLU A 163 -27.36 2.52 31.82
CA GLU A 163 -28.02 3.62 32.53
C GLU A 163 -29.08 3.12 33.52
N LYS A 164 -29.77 2.03 33.15
CA LYS A 164 -30.83 1.35 33.90
C LYS A 164 -30.45 -0.12 34.14
N PRO A 165 -30.95 -0.74 35.22
CA PRO A 165 -30.83 -2.17 35.42
C PRO A 165 -31.67 -2.93 34.39
N PHE A 166 -31.18 -4.10 33.98
CA PHE A 166 -31.88 -5.03 33.10
C PHE A 166 -32.08 -6.37 33.81
N SER A 167 -33.27 -6.93 33.68
CA SER A 167 -33.58 -8.27 34.19
C SER A 167 -32.86 -9.35 33.36
N ALA A 168 -32.63 -10.51 33.98
CA ALA A 168 -32.03 -11.66 33.28
C ALA A 168 -32.86 -12.10 32.06
N SER A 169 -34.20 -11.95 32.13
CA SER A 169 -35.09 -12.27 31.01
C SER A 169 -34.89 -11.33 29.83
N GLU A 170 -34.75 -10.02 30.07
CA GLU A 170 -34.50 -9.03 29.01
C GLU A 170 -33.15 -9.27 28.33
N LEU A 171 -32.12 -9.60 29.11
CA LEU A 171 -30.79 -9.93 28.58
C LEU A 171 -30.78 -11.21 27.76
N THR A 172 -31.50 -12.23 28.21
CA THR A 172 -31.68 -13.48 27.47
C THR A 172 -32.41 -13.23 26.15
N GLN A 173 -33.47 -12.42 26.19
CA GLN A 173 -34.23 -12.05 25.00
C GLN A 173 -33.38 -11.26 24.01
N ALA A 174 -32.58 -10.30 24.49
CA ALA A 174 -31.64 -9.55 23.66
C ALA A 174 -30.58 -10.46 23.03
N GLY A 175 -29.97 -11.37 23.80
CA GLY A 175 -29.00 -12.34 23.28
C GLY A 175 -29.62 -13.23 22.19
N ASN A 176 -30.80 -13.78 22.43
CA ASN A 176 -31.54 -14.59 21.45
C ASN A 176 -31.85 -13.82 20.17
N TYR A 177 -32.28 -12.56 20.30
CA TYR A 177 -32.54 -11.69 19.17
C TYR A 177 -31.27 -11.47 18.33
N PHE A 178 -30.15 -11.14 18.99
CA PHE A 178 -28.87 -10.92 18.32
C PHE A 178 -28.38 -12.19 17.61
N ASN A 179 -28.46 -13.34 18.28
CA ASN A 179 -28.07 -14.62 17.71
C ASN A 179 -28.94 -15.01 16.50
N ALA A 180 -30.24 -14.75 16.54
CA ALA A 180 -31.15 -15.10 15.45
C ALA A 180 -30.98 -14.22 14.20
N HIS A 181 -30.74 -12.92 14.37
CA HIS A 181 -30.75 -11.96 13.25
C HIS A 181 -29.37 -11.63 12.70
N PHE A 182 -28.33 -11.77 13.52
CA PHE A 182 -27.00 -11.25 13.21
C PHE A 182 -25.89 -12.30 13.20
N SER A 183 -26.16 -13.55 13.60
CA SER A 183 -25.18 -14.64 13.44
C SER A 183 -24.74 -14.77 11.98
N GLY A 184 -23.44 -14.99 11.77
CA GLY A 184 -22.81 -15.03 10.45
C GLY A 184 -22.47 -13.67 9.84
N HIS A 185 -22.88 -12.55 10.45
CA HIS A 185 -22.54 -11.20 9.97
C HIS A 185 -21.33 -10.63 10.70
N THR A 186 -20.63 -9.69 10.09
CA THR A 186 -19.56 -8.92 10.76
C THR A 186 -20.15 -7.85 11.66
N PHE A 187 -19.39 -7.41 12.66
CA PHE A 187 -19.84 -6.36 13.59
C PHE A 187 -20.22 -5.05 12.87
N GLU A 188 -19.52 -4.70 11.78
CA GLU A 188 -19.86 -3.56 10.93
C GLU A 188 -21.20 -3.75 10.19
N GLU A 189 -21.47 -4.93 9.64
CA GLU A 189 -22.76 -5.24 8.99
C GLU A 189 -23.92 -5.19 10.00
N VAL A 190 -23.68 -5.67 11.24
CA VAL A 190 -24.68 -5.58 12.33
C VAL A 190 -24.93 -4.12 12.71
N LYS A 191 -23.88 -3.31 12.86
CA LYS A 191 -23.99 -1.89 13.16
C LYS A 191 -24.77 -1.15 12.06
N GLN A 192 -24.48 -1.42 10.79
CA GLN A 192 -25.20 -0.81 9.66
C GLN A 192 -26.68 -1.21 9.63
N LYS A 193 -27.00 -2.48 9.85
CA LYS A 193 -28.38 -2.97 9.92
C LYS A 193 -29.16 -2.37 11.08
N LEU A 194 -28.57 -2.37 12.28
CA LEU A 194 -29.18 -1.75 13.46
C LEU A 194 -29.39 -0.24 13.25
N HIS A 195 -28.43 0.44 12.62
CA HIS A 195 -28.56 1.87 12.33
C HIS A 195 -29.65 2.15 11.28
N ALA A 196 -29.79 1.27 10.28
CA ALA A 196 -30.87 1.33 9.29
C ALA A 196 -32.25 1.06 9.91
N GLU A 197 -32.36 0.08 10.80
CA GLU A 197 -33.60 -0.24 11.53
C GLU A 197 -34.00 0.87 12.52
N LEU A 198 -33.03 1.45 13.23
CA LEU A 198 -33.25 2.62 14.10
C LEU A 198 -33.64 3.85 13.28
N LYS A 199 -33.05 4.06 12.09
CA LYS A 199 -33.49 5.11 11.15
C LYS A 199 -34.90 4.84 10.62
N GLN A 200 -35.26 3.59 10.35
CA GLN A 200 -36.61 3.21 9.91
C GLN A 200 -37.64 3.54 11.00
N MET A 201 -37.32 3.27 12.28
CA MET A 201 -38.15 3.68 13.43
C MET A 201 -38.17 5.20 13.67
N GLN A 202 -37.09 5.92 13.35
CA GLN A 202 -37.05 7.40 13.42
C GLN A 202 -37.73 8.10 12.23
N ASN A 203 -37.90 7.40 11.10
CA ASN A 203 -38.51 7.93 9.87
C ASN A 203 -40.04 8.11 9.98
N ASP A 204 -40.71 7.50 10.95
CA ASP A 204 -42.14 7.73 11.23
C ASP A 204 -42.42 9.14 11.82
N MET A 205 -41.38 9.93 12.12
CA MET A 205 -41.54 11.26 12.76
C MET A 205 -40.78 12.42 12.10
N ASN A 206 -40.16 12.25 10.93
CA ASN A 206 -39.25 13.26 10.35
C ASN A 206 -39.53 13.66 8.89
N GLN A 207 -40.80 13.82 8.50
CA GLN A 207 -41.19 14.40 7.20
C GLN A 207 -40.87 15.91 7.05
N LEU A 208 -40.36 16.59 8.09
CA LEU A 208 -40.04 18.03 8.05
C LEU A 208 -38.53 18.36 8.03
N MET A 209 -37.64 17.38 8.18
CA MET A 209 -36.18 17.63 8.21
C MET A 209 -35.47 17.37 6.86
N THR A 210 -36.21 16.90 5.85
CA THR A 210 -35.69 16.55 4.52
C THR A 210 -35.29 17.77 3.68
N ALA A 211 -35.63 19.00 4.10
CA ALA A 211 -35.21 20.23 3.42
C ALA A 211 -33.85 20.79 3.92
N ALA A 212 -33.22 20.19 4.93
CA ALA A 212 -32.00 20.73 5.57
C ALA A 212 -30.76 19.82 5.49
N LEU A 213 -30.88 18.60 4.93
CA LEU A 213 -29.78 17.62 4.87
C LEU A 213 -29.25 17.38 3.44
N GLU A 214 -29.23 18.42 2.61
CA GLU A 214 -28.37 18.46 1.43
C GLU A 214 -26.92 18.79 1.82
N ALA A 215 -26.30 17.86 2.52
CA ALA A 215 -24.85 17.67 2.53
C ALA A 215 -24.55 16.28 3.09
N SER A 216 -23.73 15.52 2.37
CA SER A 216 -23.14 14.25 2.78
C SER A 216 -23.97 12.99 2.48
N SER A 217 -23.71 12.40 1.32
CA SER A 217 -23.33 10.98 1.22
C SER A 217 -23.10 10.61 -0.25
N LYS A 218 -21.88 10.82 -0.74
CA LYS A 218 -21.40 10.05 -1.89
C LYS A 218 -20.86 8.73 -1.34
N LYS A 219 -21.47 7.65 -1.84
CA LYS A 219 -21.08 6.25 -1.67
C LYS A 219 -19.55 6.09 -1.60
N THR A 220 -19.08 5.50 -0.51
CA THR A 220 -17.75 4.92 -0.42
C THR A 220 -17.80 3.56 -1.13
N ASP A 221 -17.11 3.43 -2.26
CA ASP A 221 -16.56 2.12 -2.64
C ASP A 221 -15.44 1.84 -1.64
N ASP A 222 -15.84 1.25 -0.52
CA ASP A 222 -14.98 0.86 0.59
C ASP A 222 -14.28 -0.44 0.21
N ASP A 223 -13.26 -0.37 -0.64
CA ASP A 223 -12.38 -1.51 -0.96
C ASP A 223 -11.14 -1.54 -0.05
N GLY A 224 -11.04 -0.62 0.91
CA GLY A 224 -9.88 -0.53 1.80
C GLY A 224 -8.59 -0.06 1.10
N VAL A 225 -8.67 0.48 -0.13
CA VAL A 225 -7.53 1.01 -0.89
C VAL A 225 -7.72 2.51 -1.13
N VAL A 226 -6.71 3.30 -0.77
CA VAL A 226 -6.62 4.73 -1.04
C VAL A 226 -5.45 4.98 -1.99
N ILE A 227 -5.72 5.71 -3.08
CA ILE A 227 -4.73 6.02 -4.13
C ILE A 227 -4.68 7.53 -4.31
N ALA A 228 -3.45 8.07 -4.41
CA ALA A 228 -3.19 9.48 -4.64
C ALA A 228 -2.19 9.70 -5.78
N GLY A 229 -2.40 10.79 -6.54
CA GLY A 229 -1.53 11.24 -7.63
C GLY A 229 -1.34 10.26 -8.78
N GLU A 230 -2.40 9.53 -9.15
CA GLU A 230 -2.49 8.72 -10.37
C GLU A 230 -2.03 9.51 -11.62
N ARG A 231 -2.32 10.81 -11.64
CA ARG A 231 -1.96 11.74 -12.73
C ARG A 231 -0.45 11.98 -12.87
N ASN A 232 0.34 11.76 -11.82
CA ASN A 232 1.79 11.97 -11.88
C ASN A 232 2.46 10.97 -12.83
N LEU A 233 1.91 9.77 -12.97
CA LEU A 233 2.39 8.77 -13.92
C LEU A 233 2.21 9.19 -15.38
N LEU A 234 1.27 10.10 -15.66
CA LEU A 234 1.05 10.65 -17.00
C LEU A 234 2.10 11.70 -17.39
N GLN A 235 2.87 12.19 -16.43
CA GLN A 235 3.89 13.24 -16.64
C GLN A 235 5.29 12.65 -16.84
N VAL A 236 5.45 11.33 -16.78
CA VAL A 236 6.72 10.65 -17.01
C VAL A 236 6.88 10.36 -18.51
N ASP A 237 7.96 10.85 -19.12
CA ASP A 237 8.24 10.71 -20.56
C ASP A 237 8.21 9.26 -21.08
N ASP A 238 8.66 8.31 -20.24
CA ASP A 238 8.65 6.87 -20.55
C ASP A 238 7.23 6.30 -20.74
N LEU A 239 6.22 6.93 -20.12
CA LEU A 239 4.84 6.44 -20.07
C LEU A 239 3.87 7.31 -20.90
N SER A 240 4.21 8.58 -21.13
CA SER A 240 3.36 9.55 -21.83
C SER A 240 3.42 9.44 -23.36
N THR A 241 4.49 8.84 -23.90
CA THR A 241 4.72 8.73 -25.35
C THR A 241 3.98 7.57 -26.01
N ASN A 242 3.41 6.64 -25.23
CA ASN A 242 2.72 5.46 -25.73
C ASN A 242 1.28 5.36 -25.22
N VAL A 243 0.31 5.56 -26.11
CA VAL A 243 -1.14 5.47 -25.80
C VAL A 243 -1.51 4.08 -25.26
N THR A 244 -0.81 3.02 -25.67
CA THR A 244 -1.02 1.66 -25.14
C THR A 244 -0.54 1.55 -23.69
N SER A 245 0.60 2.15 -23.35
CA SER A 245 1.12 2.20 -21.98
C SER A 245 0.21 3.01 -21.07
N LEU A 246 -0.30 4.14 -21.54
CA LEU A 246 -1.31 4.94 -20.83
C LEU A 246 -2.59 4.16 -20.51
N ARG A 247 -3.11 3.38 -21.48
CA ARG A 247 -4.28 2.53 -21.24
C ARG A 247 -4.01 1.45 -20.21
N LYS A 248 -2.85 0.78 -20.29
CA LYS A 248 -2.43 -0.22 -19.30
C LYS A 248 -2.30 0.38 -17.90
N LEU A 249 -1.82 1.62 -17.78
CA LEU A 249 -1.76 2.35 -16.50
C LEU A 249 -3.14 2.60 -15.90
N PHE A 250 -4.12 3.05 -16.71
CA PHE A 250 -5.49 3.21 -16.23
C PHE A 250 -6.11 1.87 -15.81
N GLU A 251 -5.85 0.79 -16.55
CA GLU A 251 -6.31 -0.55 -16.17
C GLU A 251 -5.75 -1.02 -14.82
N ILE A 252 -4.53 -0.61 -14.44
CA ILE A 252 -3.96 -0.93 -13.11
C ILE A 252 -4.81 -0.35 -11.99
N PHE A 253 -5.25 0.92 -12.12
CA PHE A 253 -6.04 1.61 -11.10
C PHE A 253 -7.50 1.22 -11.11
N GLU A 254 -8.06 0.90 -12.28
CA GLU A 254 -9.43 0.37 -12.38
C GLU A 254 -9.54 -1.03 -11.77
N ARG A 255 -8.48 -1.86 -11.87
CA ARG A 255 -8.44 -3.21 -11.29
C ARG A 255 -7.98 -3.22 -9.83
N ARG A 256 -8.75 -2.55 -8.96
CA ARG A 256 -8.51 -2.52 -7.50
C ARG A 256 -8.27 -3.89 -6.88
N THR A 257 -8.96 -4.93 -7.38
CA THR A 257 -8.79 -6.32 -6.93
C THR A 257 -7.37 -6.87 -7.15
N SER A 258 -6.75 -6.55 -8.29
CA SER A 258 -5.39 -7.00 -8.60
C SER A 258 -4.35 -6.30 -7.72
N LEU A 259 -4.55 -5.00 -7.48
CA LEU A 259 -3.73 -4.23 -6.52
C LEU A 259 -3.86 -4.79 -5.11
N MET A 260 -5.09 -5.12 -4.67
CA MET A 260 -5.33 -5.72 -3.36
C MET A 260 -4.58 -7.04 -3.18
N GLN A 261 -4.62 -7.93 -4.16
CA GLN A 261 -3.91 -9.22 -4.09
C GLN A 261 -2.39 -9.07 -3.96
N LEU A 262 -1.82 -8.12 -4.69
CA LEU A 262 -0.39 -7.84 -4.63
C LEU A 262 0.00 -7.25 -3.26
N LEU A 263 -0.80 -6.29 -2.77
CA LEU A 263 -0.56 -5.63 -1.49
C LEU A 263 -0.80 -6.57 -0.30
N ASP A 264 -1.72 -7.54 -0.39
CA ASP A 264 -2.01 -8.55 0.64
C ASP A 264 -0.83 -9.54 0.79
N ASN A 265 -0.23 -9.95 -0.33
CA ASN A 265 1.00 -10.75 -0.30
C ASN A 265 2.16 -10.01 0.38
N SER A 266 2.23 -8.68 0.19
CA SER A 266 3.28 -7.84 0.80
C SER A 266 3.15 -7.73 2.32
N GLN A 267 1.95 -7.94 2.89
CA GLN A 267 1.74 -7.88 4.35
C GLN A 267 2.43 -8.99 5.11
N ARG A 268 2.66 -10.13 4.46
CA ARG A 268 3.26 -11.31 5.08
C ARG A 268 4.79 -11.28 5.04
N ALA A 269 5.35 -10.31 4.34
CA ALA A 269 6.79 -10.14 4.21
C ALA A 269 7.32 -9.21 5.30
N GLU A 270 8.52 -9.50 5.80
CA GLU A 270 9.21 -8.60 6.72
C GLU A 270 9.84 -7.44 5.92
N GLY A 271 9.36 -6.22 6.17
CA GLY A 271 9.93 -5.00 5.61
C GLY A 271 9.53 -4.68 4.17
N ILE A 272 10.41 -3.99 3.46
CA ILE A 272 10.14 -3.41 2.14
C ILE A 272 10.10 -4.52 1.08
N GLN A 273 9.07 -4.52 0.24
CA GLN A 273 8.96 -5.37 -0.94
C GLN A 273 9.02 -4.52 -2.20
N ILE A 274 9.71 -5.03 -3.21
CA ILE A 274 9.90 -4.33 -4.49
C ILE A 274 9.49 -5.29 -5.58
N PHE A 275 8.63 -4.86 -6.48
CA PHE A 275 8.16 -5.60 -7.65
C PHE A 275 8.54 -4.81 -8.89
N ILE A 276 9.27 -5.44 -9.81
CA ILE A 276 9.85 -4.78 -10.98
C ILE A 276 9.27 -5.43 -12.23
N GLY A 277 8.58 -4.65 -13.07
CA GLY A 277 8.02 -5.21 -14.28
C GLY A 277 6.92 -6.24 -13.98
N GLY A 278 6.94 -7.32 -14.76
CA GLY A 278 5.99 -8.44 -14.64
C GLY A 278 6.21 -9.39 -13.45
N GLU A 279 7.17 -9.13 -12.56
CA GLU A 279 7.50 -10.03 -11.44
C GLU A 279 6.33 -10.31 -10.50
N SER A 280 5.38 -9.37 -10.39
CA SER A 280 4.21 -9.56 -9.55
C SER A 280 3.25 -10.64 -10.06
N GLY A 281 3.18 -10.90 -11.36
CA GLY A 281 2.21 -11.81 -11.98
C GLY A 281 0.73 -11.39 -11.88
N TYR A 282 0.38 -10.37 -11.08
CA TYR A 282 -1.00 -9.91 -10.85
C TYR A 282 -1.42 -8.75 -11.74
N LEU A 283 -0.45 -7.98 -12.23
CA LEU A 283 -0.67 -6.79 -13.06
C LEU A 283 0.31 -6.82 -14.25
N PRO A 284 -0.10 -6.35 -15.44
CA PRO A 284 0.78 -6.16 -16.59
C PRO A 284 1.68 -4.93 -16.35
N LEU A 285 2.48 -4.97 -15.29
CA LEU A 285 3.39 -3.92 -14.86
C LEU A 285 4.66 -3.89 -15.71
N ASP A 286 4.66 -4.36 -16.97
CA ASP A 286 5.88 -4.55 -17.77
C ASP A 286 6.82 -3.31 -17.79
N GLU A 287 6.23 -2.12 -17.69
CA GLU A 287 6.89 -0.81 -17.70
C GLU A 287 6.87 -0.08 -16.33
N CYS A 288 6.28 -0.69 -15.32
CA CYS A 288 6.11 -0.14 -13.98
C CYS A 288 6.78 -0.99 -12.92
N SER A 289 7.01 -0.38 -11.77
CA SER A 289 7.54 -1.04 -10.59
C SER A 289 6.80 -0.52 -9.37
N MET A 290 6.70 -1.36 -8.36
CA MET A 290 6.02 -1.04 -7.11
C MET A 290 6.93 -1.30 -5.92
N ILE A 291 7.03 -0.31 -5.03
CA ILE A 291 7.73 -0.43 -3.75
C ILE A 291 6.68 -0.37 -2.66
N THR A 292 6.63 -1.37 -1.79
CA THR A 292 5.64 -1.47 -0.72
C THR A 292 6.32 -1.72 0.62
N ALA A 293 5.67 -1.29 1.71
CA ALA A 293 6.07 -1.57 3.07
C ALA A 293 4.82 -1.80 3.93
N PRO A 294 4.82 -2.81 4.81
CA PRO A 294 3.74 -3.00 5.78
C PRO A 294 3.76 -1.86 6.80
N TYR A 295 2.59 -1.50 7.32
CA TYR A 295 2.45 -0.62 8.47
C TYR A 295 1.60 -1.28 9.55
N GLU A 296 1.88 -0.91 10.80
CA GLU A 296 1.41 -1.59 11.99
C GLU A 296 0.58 -0.67 12.89
N ALA A 297 -0.35 -1.25 13.64
CA ALA A 297 -0.98 -0.59 14.77
C ALA A 297 -0.90 -1.54 15.96
N ASP A 298 -0.42 -1.06 17.11
CA ASP A 298 -0.26 -1.86 18.32
C ASP A 298 0.57 -3.14 18.12
N GLY A 299 1.60 -3.06 17.26
CA GLY A 299 2.48 -4.20 16.93
C GLY A 299 1.84 -5.27 16.04
N GLN A 300 0.69 -4.99 15.43
CA GLN A 300 0.08 -5.86 14.42
C GLN A 300 0.10 -5.17 13.06
N VAL A 301 0.50 -5.89 12.01
CA VAL A 301 0.40 -5.42 10.62
C VAL A 301 -1.07 -5.22 10.28
N VAL A 302 -1.46 -3.97 10.05
CA VAL A 302 -2.84 -3.57 9.75
C VAL A 302 -3.04 -3.22 8.28
N GLY A 303 -1.96 -3.07 7.52
CA GLY A 303 -2.03 -2.79 6.10
C GLY A 303 -0.67 -2.68 5.42
N THR A 304 -0.72 -2.30 4.15
CA THR A 304 0.46 -2.07 3.30
C THR A 304 0.34 -0.69 2.68
N LEU A 305 1.42 0.08 2.66
CA LEU A 305 1.52 1.26 1.81
C LEU A 305 2.60 1.08 0.77
N GLY A 306 2.59 1.90 -0.27
CA GLY A 306 3.56 1.81 -1.34
C GLY A 306 3.41 2.85 -2.43
N VAL A 307 4.30 2.77 -3.40
CA VAL A 307 4.40 3.68 -4.53
C VAL A 307 4.46 2.86 -5.81
N ILE A 308 3.64 3.24 -6.79
CA ILE A 308 3.68 2.70 -8.15
C ILE A 308 4.32 3.75 -9.04
N GLY A 309 5.43 3.41 -9.67
CA GLY A 309 6.21 4.28 -10.54
C GLY A 309 6.71 3.56 -11.80
N PRO A 310 7.36 4.27 -12.73
CA PRO A 310 8.06 3.63 -13.85
C PRO A 310 9.19 2.74 -13.34
N THR A 311 9.57 1.72 -14.12
CA THR A 311 10.72 0.86 -13.79
C THR A 311 12.02 1.65 -13.65
N ARG A 312 12.13 2.78 -14.36
CA ARG A 312 13.24 3.73 -14.33
C ARG A 312 13.13 4.78 -13.22
N MET A 313 12.70 4.39 -12.02
CA MET A 313 12.61 5.32 -10.88
C MET A 313 13.91 5.40 -10.07
N ALA A 314 14.08 6.50 -9.34
CA ALA A 314 15.21 6.66 -8.42
C ALA A 314 15.02 5.83 -7.13
N TYR A 315 15.24 4.51 -7.22
CA TYR A 315 15.06 3.56 -6.10
C TYR A 315 15.78 4.01 -4.82
N GLU A 316 16.99 4.58 -4.94
CA GLU A 316 17.79 5.10 -3.83
C GLU A 316 17.08 6.17 -2.99
N ARG A 317 16.14 6.90 -3.60
CA ARG A 317 15.35 7.96 -2.97
C ARG A 317 13.96 7.47 -2.58
N VAL A 318 13.33 6.65 -3.41
CA VAL A 318 11.93 6.22 -3.20
C VAL A 318 11.81 5.22 -2.05
N ILE A 319 12.71 4.25 -1.96
CA ILE A 319 12.72 3.23 -0.89
C ILE A 319 12.68 3.86 0.51
N PRO A 320 13.59 4.80 0.88
CA PRO A 320 13.57 5.40 2.21
C PRO A 320 12.34 6.27 2.47
N ILE A 321 11.74 6.90 1.44
CA ILE A 321 10.48 7.64 1.60
C ILE A 321 9.36 6.65 2.02
N VAL A 322 9.23 5.53 1.31
CA VAL A 322 8.21 4.50 1.62
C VAL A 322 8.41 3.92 3.01
N ASP A 323 9.65 3.52 3.35
CA ASP A 323 9.98 2.94 4.66
C ASP A 323 9.67 3.88 5.82
N VAL A 324 10.10 5.14 5.72
CA VAL A 324 9.89 6.12 6.80
C VAL A 324 8.41 6.48 6.90
N THR A 325 7.69 6.60 5.78
CA THR A 325 6.24 6.84 5.81
C THR A 325 5.51 5.69 6.52
N ALA A 326 5.86 4.43 6.25
CA ALA A 326 5.27 3.27 6.91
C ALA A 326 5.50 3.30 8.41
N LYS A 327 6.73 3.59 8.86
CA LYS A 327 7.07 3.72 10.29
C LYS A 327 6.32 4.86 10.98
N LEU A 328 6.23 6.02 10.33
CA LEU A 328 5.51 7.17 10.88
C LEU A 328 4.01 6.93 10.96
N LEU A 329 3.41 6.34 9.92
CA LEU A 329 2.00 5.95 9.93
C LEU A 329 1.74 4.93 11.04
N SER A 330 2.64 3.97 11.22
CA SER A 330 2.51 2.95 12.27
C SER A 330 2.52 3.56 13.67
N ASN A 331 3.44 4.50 13.91
CA ASN A 331 3.52 5.23 15.17
C ASN A 331 2.27 6.09 15.42
N ALA A 332 1.79 6.80 14.39
CA ALA A 332 0.60 7.64 14.51
C ALA A 332 -0.65 6.82 14.86
N LEU A 333 -0.82 5.64 14.24
CA LEU A 333 -1.94 4.74 14.50
C LEU A 333 -1.86 4.03 15.86
N SER A 334 -0.66 3.74 16.37
CA SER A 334 -0.45 3.10 17.68
C SER A 334 -0.52 4.09 18.86
N SER A 335 -0.54 5.40 18.59
CA SER A 335 -0.59 6.45 19.61
C SER A 335 -2.01 6.93 19.94
N GLN A 336 -3.03 6.24 19.43
CA GLN A 336 -4.45 6.58 19.62
C GLN A 336 -5.12 5.83 20.78
#